data_AF-A0A8S3U769-F1
#
_entry.id   AF-A0A8S3U769-F1
#
_cell.length_a   1.000
_cell.length_b   1.000
_cell.length_c   1.000
_cell.angle_alpha   90.00
_cell.angle_beta   90.00
_cell.angle_gamma   90.00
#
_symmetry.space_group_name_H-M   'P 1'
#
loop_
_entity.id
_entity.type
_entity.pdbx_description
1 polymer ?
#
loop_
_entity_poly.entity_id
_entity_poly.type
_entity_poly.pdbx_seq_one_letter_code
_entity_poly.pdbx_strand_id
1 'polypeptide(L)'
;MEDQPFLDGRVDLVLIENALREKVPNVTLPYWDNTLDANLPDPRLSITWSPLFLGSSRGVVRTGPFAGWNTPYGALRRNVGTDRRLMSSTDLGLILSRRWLWEITNPSASDQYNLELLHNHVHVYVGEQMSRIESASYDPAFFTHHTFIDCLWEEFRERQRARGINPGRDYPRIVGDNQHQPLVPMGLGRLLVIDGINDIFTRRIYKCEKRPTCVQGTNHCGSQYLRCNWSTRQCLPLIMGRSVAPQRTARPQWWQRNGMANQVFGK
;
A
#
# COMPACT_ATOMS: atom_id res chain seq x y z
N MET A 1 -7.25 12.41 -1.65
CA MET A 1 -6.55 13.01 -0.51
C MET A 1 -7.51 13.12 0.66
N GLU A 2 -7.77 11.95 1.22
CA GLU A 2 -8.36 11.80 2.54
C GLU A 2 -7.32 12.33 3.54
N ASP A 3 -7.73 13.20 4.44
CA ASP A 3 -6.86 13.66 5.51
C ASP A 3 -6.85 12.52 6.56
N GLN A 4 -5.66 12.06 6.98
CA GLN A 4 -5.47 10.94 7.95
C GLN A 4 -5.78 9.49 7.47
N PRO A 5 -5.14 8.98 6.39
CA PRO A 5 -5.31 7.62 5.89
C PRO A 5 -4.94 6.48 6.88
N PHE A 6 -4.31 6.74 8.03
CA PHE A 6 -3.81 5.68 8.90
C PHE A 6 -4.82 5.13 9.89
N LEU A 7 -5.65 6.00 10.47
CA LEU A 7 -6.52 5.63 11.59
C LEU A 7 -7.83 5.05 11.07
N ASP A 8 -8.42 5.71 10.08
CA ASP A 8 -9.65 5.25 9.42
C ASP A 8 -9.32 4.16 8.38
N GLY A 9 -8.25 4.36 7.59
CA GLY A 9 -7.86 3.42 6.54
C GLY A 9 -7.54 2.01 7.04
N ARG A 10 -6.98 1.86 8.25
CA ARG A 10 -6.78 0.53 8.86
C ARG A 10 -8.10 -0.23 9.06
N VAL A 11 -9.11 0.45 9.57
CA VAL A 11 -10.41 -0.18 9.84
C VAL A 11 -11.05 -0.58 8.52
N ASP A 12 -10.97 0.28 7.51
CA ASP A 12 -11.45 -0.02 6.15
C ASP A 12 -10.77 -1.25 5.56
N LEU A 13 -9.44 -1.40 5.73
CA LEU A 13 -8.71 -2.59 5.29
C LEU A 13 -9.20 -3.86 5.98
N VAL A 14 -9.49 -3.82 7.28
CA VAL A 14 -10.05 -4.98 8.00
C VAL A 14 -11.45 -5.31 7.49
N LEU A 15 -12.28 -4.30 7.23
CA LEU A 15 -13.64 -4.50 6.74
C LEU A 15 -13.65 -5.12 5.34
N ILE A 16 -12.86 -4.57 4.41
CA ILE A 16 -12.80 -5.11 3.04
C ILE A 16 -12.16 -6.50 3.02
N GLU A 17 -11.14 -6.76 3.83
CA GLU A 17 -10.54 -8.10 3.93
C GLU A 17 -11.56 -9.14 4.43
N ASN A 18 -12.35 -8.79 5.45
CA ASN A 18 -13.40 -9.67 5.95
C ASN A 18 -14.52 -9.89 4.93
N ALA A 19 -14.94 -8.85 4.20
CA ALA A 19 -15.91 -8.98 3.11
C ALA A 19 -15.38 -9.88 1.98
N LEU A 20 -14.07 -9.81 1.66
CA LEU A 20 -13.44 -10.71 0.71
C LEU A 20 -13.41 -12.16 1.24
N ARG A 21 -13.18 -12.36 2.54
CA ARG A 21 -13.19 -13.69 3.18
C ARG A 21 -14.55 -14.38 3.13
N GLU A 22 -15.65 -13.62 3.10
CA GLU A 22 -16.99 -14.19 2.87
C GLU A 22 -17.11 -14.87 1.49
N LYS A 23 -16.30 -14.45 0.50
CA LYS A 23 -16.29 -15.02 -0.85
C LYS A 23 -15.17 -16.04 -1.04
N VAL A 24 -13.98 -15.77 -0.50
CA VAL A 24 -12.80 -16.61 -0.62
C VAL A 24 -12.21 -16.84 0.77
N PRO A 25 -12.47 -17.99 1.40
CA PRO A 25 -11.90 -18.30 2.70
C PRO A 25 -10.37 -18.17 2.69
N ASN A 26 -9.81 -17.58 3.74
CA ASN A 26 -8.37 -17.34 3.94
C ASN A 26 -7.71 -16.37 2.94
N VAL A 27 -8.47 -15.58 2.18
CA VAL A 27 -7.88 -14.46 1.44
C VAL A 27 -7.30 -13.43 2.42
N THR A 28 -6.18 -12.84 2.02
CA THR A 28 -5.55 -11.70 2.70
C THR A 28 -5.37 -10.56 1.71
N LEU A 29 -5.32 -9.33 2.21
CA LEU A 29 -4.97 -8.18 1.39
C LEU A 29 -3.47 -8.13 1.14
N PRO A 30 -3.02 -8.12 -0.13
CA PRO A 30 -1.62 -7.95 -0.45
C PRO A 30 -1.20 -6.48 -0.34
N TYR A 31 0.01 -6.18 0.17
CA TYR A 31 0.55 -4.81 0.19
C TYR A 31 1.46 -4.50 -1.00
N TRP A 32 1.36 -3.31 -1.61
CA TRP A 32 2.25 -2.85 -2.68
C TRP A 32 3.39 -2.00 -2.14
N ASP A 33 4.58 -2.59 -1.98
CA ASP A 33 5.78 -1.81 -1.63
C ASP A 33 6.27 -1.01 -2.85
N ASN A 34 5.65 0.14 -3.05
CA ASN A 34 5.94 1.03 -4.17
C ASN A 34 7.36 1.62 -4.14
N THR A 35 8.10 1.44 -3.04
CA THR A 35 9.51 1.84 -2.98
C THR A 35 10.43 0.90 -3.77
N LEU A 36 10.01 -0.34 -4.02
CA LEU A 36 10.74 -1.26 -4.89
C LEU A 36 10.64 -0.79 -6.34
N ASP A 37 9.44 -0.41 -6.78
CA ASP A 37 9.17 0.15 -8.10
C ASP A 37 9.91 1.47 -8.32
N ALA A 38 10.00 2.32 -7.29
CA ALA A 38 10.73 3.59 -7.33
C ALA A 38 12.24 3.43 -7.62
N ASN A 39 12.82 2.26 -7.36
CA ASN A 39 14.23 1.96 -7.64
C ASN A 39 14.47 1.51 -9.09
N LEU A 40 13.43 1.37 -9.90
CA LEU A 40 13.58 1.14 -11.33
C LEU A 40 14.01 2.43 -12.06
N PRO A 41 14.77 2.31 -13.17
CA PRO A 41 15.03 3.45 -14.06
C PRO A 41 13.75 4.09 -14.60
N ASP A 42 12.71 3.28 -14.85
CA ASP A 42 11.37 3.73 -15.18
C ASP A 42 10.34 2.90 -14.39
N PRO A 43 9.79 3.46 -13.29
CA PRO A 43 8.80 2.76 -12.46
C PRO A 43 7.52 2.36 -13.20
N ARG A 44 7.21 3.01 -14.33
CA ARG A 44 6.02 2.69 -15.17
C ARG A 44 6.15 1.33 -15.85
N LEU A 45 7.37 0.82 -15.98
CA LEU A 45 7.66 -0.49 -16.57
C LEU A 45 7.59 -1.63 -15.55
N SER A 46 7.32 -1.34 -14.27
CA SER A 46 7.18 -2.36 -13.24
C SER A 46 6.16 -3.44 -13.63
N ILE A 47 6.46 -4.69 -13.30
CA ILE A 47 5.55 -5.82 -13.48
C ILE A 47 4.22 -5.62 -12.75
N THR A 48 4.15 -4.76 -11.73
CA THR A 48 2.91 -4.32 -11.07
C THR A 48 1.83 -3.89 -12.07
N TRP A 49 2.23 -3.23 -13.17
CA TRP A 49 1.33 -2.72 -14.22
C TRP A 49 1.14 -3.69 -15.40
N SER A 50 1.43 -4.97 -15.19
CA SER A 50 1.29 -6.01 -16.20
C SER A 50 -0.07 -6.72 -16.12
N PRO A 51 -0.47 -7.47 -17.16
CA PRO A 51 -1.66 -8.31 -17.12
C PRO A 51 -1.65 -9.39 -16.02
N LEU A 52 -0.51 -9.68 -15.39
CA LEU A 52 -0.44 -10.63 -14.27
C LEU A 52 -0.97 -10.01 -12.97
N PHE A 53 -0.89 -8.68 -12.83
CA PHE A 53 -1.17 -7.95 -11.59
C PHE A 53 -2.25 -6.87 -11.82
N LEU A 54 -1.94 -5.57 -11.74
CA LEU A 54 -2.96 -4.52 -11.77
C LEU A 54 -3.49 -4.23 -13.18
N GLY A 55 -2.81 -4.68 -14.24
CA GLY A 55 -3.21 -4.43 -15.63
C GLY A 55 -2.74 -3.07 -16.14
N SER A 56 -3.30 -2.63 -17.28
CA SER A 56 -2.87 -1.44 -18.02
C SER A 56 -2.63 -0.22 -17.11
N SER A 57 -1.46 0.41 -17.26
CA SER A 57 -1.05 1.61 -16.52
C SER A 57 -1.52 2.93 -17.13
N ARG A 58 -2.05 2.93 -18.36
CA ARG A 58 -2.42 4.14 -19.08
C ARG A 58 -3.74 3.98 -19.83
N GLY A 59 -4.62 4.97 -19.69
CA GLY A 59 -5.95 4.96 -20.26
C GLY A 59 -6.86 3.95 -19.55
N VAL A 60 -7.86 3.44 -20.28
CA VAL A 60 -8.78 2.41 -19.76
C VAL A 60 -8.01 1.12 -19.45
N VAL A 61 -8.28 0.52 -18.29
CA VAL A 61 -7.70 -0.78 -17.90
C VAL A 61 -8.31 -1.89 -18.75
N ARG A 62 -7.51 -2.43 -19.69
CA ARG A 62 -7.94 -3.43 -20.68
C ARG A 62 -7.30 -4.80 -20.49
N THR A 63 -6.33 -4.93 -19.60
CA THR A 63 -5.59 -6.17 -19.37
C THR A 63 -5.61 -6.56 -17.90
N GLY A 64 -5.35 -7.84 -17.63
CA GLY A 64 -5.29 -8.39 -16.29
C GLY A 64 -6.65 -8.59 -15.61
N PRO A 65 -6.65 -8.88 -14.30
CA PRO A 65 -7.84 -9.24 -13.52
C PRO A 65 -8.89 -8.14 -13.45
N PHE A 66 -8.49 -6.88 -13.66
CA PHE A 66 -9.35 -5.71 -13.58
C PHE A 66 -9.68 -5.15 -14.98
N ALA A 67 -9.46 -5.92 -16.03
CA ALA A 67 -9.91 -5.56 -17.38
C ALA A 67 -11.44 -5.42 -17.42
N GLY A 68 -11.93 -4.30 -17.94
CA GLY A 68 -13.37 -4.05 -18.02
C GLY A 68 -14.03 -3.71 -16.69
N TRP A 69 -13.25 -3.42 -15.64
CA TRP A 69 -13.76 -2.96 -14.35
C TRP A 69 -14.53 -1.65 -14.52
N ASN A 70 -15.78 -1.62 -14.04
CA ASN A 70 -16.65 -0.46 -14.15
C ASN A 70 -16.90 0.14 -12.76
N THR A 71 -16.89 1.45 -12.68
CA THR A 71 -17.06 2.22 -11.44
C THR A 71 -18.25 3.18 -11.63
N PRO A 72 -18.80 3.78 -10.56
CA PRO A 72 -19.77 4.87 -10.69
C PRO A 72 -19.26 6.06 -11.50
N TYR A 73 -17.94 6.17 -11.68
CA TYR A 73 -17.26 7.20 -12.48
C TYR A 73 -16.92 6.74 -13.91
N GLY A 74 -17.48 5.62 -14.35
CA GLY A 74 -17.21 4.98 -15.65
C GLY A 74 -16.15 3.88 -15.56
N ALA A 75 -15.61 3.49 -16.72
CA ALA A 75 -14.58 2.45 -16.78
C ALA A 75 -13.34 2.83 -15.95
N LEU A 76 -12.69 1.84 -15.34
CA LEU A 76 -11.44 2.05 -14.62
C LEU A 76 -10.36 2.57 -15.58
N ARG A 77 -9.73 3.68 -15.20
CA ARG A 77 -8.67 4.36 -15.95
C ARG A 77 -7.49 4.64 -15.05
N ARG A 78 -6.30 4.70 -15.63
CA ARG A 78 -5.05 5.10 -14.95
C ARG A 78 -4.20 5.97 -15.85
N ASN A 79 -3.28 6.74 -15.27
CA ASN A 79 -2.29 7.50 -16.02
C ASN A 79 -0.93 7.51 -15.31
N VAL A 80 -0.45 6.30 -15.01
CA VAL A 80 0.68 6.04 -14.12
C VAL A 80 1.94 6.81 -14.53
N GLY A 81 2.54 7.48 -13.54
CA GLY A 81 3.81 8.18 -13.65
C GLY A 81 3.77 9.44 -14.50
N THR A 82 2.60 10.06 -14.65
CA THR A 82 2.46 11.34 -15.35
C THR A 82 2.60 12.54 -14.41
N ASP A 83 2.23 12.38 -13.14
CA ASP A 83 2.36 13.40 -12.10
C ASP A 83 2.83 12.75 -10.79
N ARG A 84 3.49 13.52 -9.92
CA ARG A 84 4.09 13.10 -8.65
C ARG A 84 4.98 11.85 -8.79
N ARG A 85 5.24 11.18 -7.67
CA ARG A 85 6.24 10.12 -7.56
C ARG A 85 5.82 9.04 -6.57
N LEU A 86 6.47 7.89 -6.70
CA LEU A 86 6.45 6.85 -5.67
C LEU A 86 7.30 7.24 -4.46
N MET A 87 7.12 6.54 -3.34
CA MET A 87 8.00 6.68 -2.18
C MET A 87 9.36 6.04 -2.49
N SER A 88 10.42 6.57 -1.90
CA SER A 88 11.77 6.05 -2.01
C SER A 88 12.23 5.40 -0.71
N SER A 89 13.30 4.61 -0.76
CA SER A 89 13.94 4.09 0.46
C SER A 89 14.42 5.21 1.40
N THR A 90 14.77 6.37 0.85
CA THR A 90 15.16 7.56 1.62
C THR A 90 13.98 8.12 2.40
N ASP A 91 12.80 8.24 1.78
CA ASP A 91 11.58 8.71 2.46
C ASP A 91 11.24 7.81 3.66
N LEU A 92 11.29 6.48 3.46
CA LEU A 92 11.07 5.52 4.55
C LEU A 92 12.10 5.68 5.66
N GLY A 93 13.38 5.87 5.31
CA GLY A 93 14.44 6.13 6.28
C GLY A 93 14.17 7.39 7.11
N LEU A 94 13.67 8.46 6.49
CA LEU A 94 13.32 9.71 7.15
C LEU A 94 12.13 9.53 8.09
N ILE A 95 11.02 8.93 7.63
CA ILE A 95 9.84 8.64 8.46
C ILE A 95 10.23 7.76 9.66
N LEU A 96 10.89 6.64 9.40
CA LEU A 96 11.24 5.65 10.44
C LEU A 96 12.38 6.10 11.36
N SER A 97 13.00 7.26 11.07
CA SER A 97 13.93 7.91 12.00
C SER A 97 13.21 8.67 13.12
N ARG A 98 11.96 9.12 12.89
CA ARG A 98 11.15 9.88 13.85
C ARG A 98 10.73 9.03 15.06
N ARG A 99 10.33 9.66 16.15
CA ARG A 99 10.01 9.01 17.44
C ARG A 99 8.53 9.07 17.80
N TRP A 100 7.85 10.14 17.42
CA TRP A 100 6.47 10.40 17.83
C TRP A 100 5.57 10.56 16.60
N LEU A 101 4.30 10.19 16.73
CA LEU A 101 3.35 10.17 15.62
C LEU A 101 3.19 11.56 14.99
N TRP A 102 3.13 12.61 15.81
CA TRP A 102 3.03 14.00 15.33
C TRP A 102 4.22 14.44 14.45
N GLU A 103 5.38 13.78 14.53
CA GLU A 103 6.54 14.10 13.67
C GLU A 103 6.41 13.53 12.26
N ILE A 104 5.46 12.62 12.02
CA ILE A 104 5.21 12.00 10.72
C ILE A 104 3.80 12.24 10.18
N THR A 105 2.91 12.84 10.98
CA THR A 105 1.51 13.11 10.61
C THR A 105 1.19 14.59 10.38
N ASN A 106 0.19 14.85 9.54
CA ASN A 106 -0.42 16.18 9.45
C ASN A 106 -1.08 16.60 10.77
N PRO A 107 -1.17 17.93 11.05
CA PRO A 107 -0.58 19.03 10.29
C PRO A 107 0.87 19.36 10.73
N SER A 108 1.45 18.57 11.63
CA SER A 108 2.66 18.97 12.35
C SER A 108 3.96 18.57 11.64
N ALA A 109 3.96 17.45 10.92
CA ALA A 109 5.14 16.94 10.23
C ALA A 109 5.51 17.79 9.02
N SER A 110 6.80 18.16 8.91
CA SER A 110 7.33 18.75 7.68
C SER A 110 7.27 17.75 6.51
N ASP A 111 7.12 18.25 5.29
CA ASP A 111 6.90 17.47 4.06
C ASP A 111 7.79 16.22 3.91
N GLN A 112 9.08 16.32 4.23
CA GLN A 112 10.04 15.21 4.07
C GLN A 112 9.84 14.06 5.09
N TYR A 113 9.10 14.29 6.16
CA TYR A 113 8.76 13.29 7.20
C TYR A 113 7.27 12.90 7.17
N ASN A 114 6.47 13.61 6.38
CA ASN A 114 5.02 13.53 6.39
C ASN A 114 4.54 12.32 5.57
N LEU A 115 4.06 11.29 6.26
CA LEU A 115 3.67 10.04 5.63
C LEU A 115 2.39 10.20 4.80
N GLU A 116 1.45 11.04 5.21
CA GLU A 116 0.21 11.30 4.45
C GLU A 116 0.51 12.00 3.12
N LEU A 117 1.44 12.96 3.14
CA LEU A 117 1.88 13.66 1.92
C LEU A 117 2.53 12.69 0.94
N LEU A 118 3.40 11.81 1.42
CA LEU A 118 4.05 10.78 0.61
C LEU A 118 3.03 9.76 0.08
N HIS A 119 2.07 9.34 0.91
CA HIS A 119 0.93 8.52 0.50
C HIS A 119 0.13 9.20 -0.63
N ASN A 120 -0.15 10.50 -0.50
CA ASN A 120 -0.88 11.28 -1.49
C ASN A 120 -0.12 11.39 -2.82
N HIS A 121 1.22 11.47 -2.78
CA HIS A 121 2.03 11.42 -3.99
C HIS A 121 1.82 10.11 -4.79
N VAL A 122 1.66 8.97 -4.12
CA VAL A 122 1.42 7.68 -4.79
C VAL A 122 0.02 7.63 -5.42
N HIS A 123 -1.00 8.15 -4.73
CA HIS A 123 -2.34 8.33 -5.31
C HIS A 123 -2.30 9.10 -6.63
N VAL A 124 -1.63 10.25 -6.63
CA VAL A 124 -1.47 11.09 -7.82
C VAL A 124 -0.59 10.41 -8.88
N TYR A 125 0.43 9.66 -8.46
CA TYR A 125 1.28 8.88 -9.36
C TYR A 125 0.49 7.86 -10.16
N VAL A 126 -0.49 7.17 -9.58
CA VAL A 126 -1.34 6.23 -10.32
C VAL A 126 -2.30 6.97 -11.26
N GLY A 127 -2.84 8.10 -10.81
CA GLY A 127 -3.64 9.01 -11.63
C GLY A 127 -5.08 8.56 -11.88
N GLU A 128 -5.82 9.36 -12.65
CA GLU A 128 -7.24 9.16 -12.99
C GLU A 128 -8.13 8.95 -11.74
N GLN A 129 -8.77 7.79 -11.54
CA GLN A 129 -9.57 7.54 -10.34
C GLN A 129 -8.71 7.59 -9.07
N MET A 130 -7.49 7.04 -9.09
CA MET A 130 -6.62 6.97 -7.89
C MET A 130 -6.17 8.34 -7.38
N SER A 131 -6.22 9.40 -8.20
CA SER A 131 -5.81 10.74 -7.77
C SER A 131 -6.90 11.56 -7.08
N ARG A 132 -8.14 11.05 -7.00
CA ARG A 132 -9.31 11.80 -6.49
C ARG A 132 -9.91 11.13 -5.26
N ILE A 133 -10.28 11.92 -4.26
CA ILE A 133 -10.81 11.43 -2.97
C ILE A 133 -12.01 10.52 -3.20
N GLU A 134 -12.97 11.03 -3.95
CA GLU A 134 -14.27 10.44 -4.17
C GLU A 134 -14.25 9.15 -5.00
N SER A 135 -13.15 8.88 -5.70
CA SER A 135 -13.08 7.74 -6.63
C SER A 135 -11.90 6.80 -6.43
N ALA A 136 -10.92 7.13 -5.59
CA ALA A 136 -9.68 6.36 -5.47
C ALA A 136 -9.93 4.91 -5.05
N SER A 137 -10.83 4.67 -4.09
CA SER A 137 -11.17 3.33 -3.59
C SER A 137 -11.83 2.41 -4.63
N TYR A 138 -12.27 2.95 -5.78
CA TYR A 138 -12.79 2.14 -6.88
C TYR A 138 -11.69 1.55 -7.79
N ASP A 139 -10.44 1.99 -7.65
CA ASP A 139 -9.27 1.32 -8.24
C ASP A 139 -8.72 0.29 -7.24
N PRO A 140 -8.64 -1.01 -7.60
CA PRO A 140 -8.09 -2.04 -6.72
C PRO A 140 -6.64 -1.78 -6.23
N ALA A 141 -5.88 -0.93 -6.92
CA ALA A 141 -4.57 -0.47 -6.45
C ALA A 141 -4.64 0.23 -5.07
N PHE A 142 -5.78 0.88 -4.77
CA PHE A 142 -6.05 1.56 -3.50
C PHE A 142 -5.75 0.68 -2.30
N PHE A 143 -6.40 -0.48 -2.23
CA PHE A 143 -6.29 -1.37 -1.07
C PHE A 143 -4.86 -1.89 -0.90
N THR A 144 -4.17 -2.20 -2.00
CA THR A 144 -2.78 -2.66 -1.92
C THR A 144 -1.81 -1.58 -1.46
N HIS A 145 -2.03 -0.33 -1.89
CA HIS A 145 -1.24 0.82 -1.44
C HIS A 145 -1.52 1.12 0.03
N HIS A 146 -2.79 1.18 0.44
CA HIS A 146 -3.17 1.41 1.83
C HIS A 146 -2.69 0.31 2.78
N THR A 147 -2.68 -0.95 2.34
CA THR A 147 -2.07 -2.04 3.13
C THR A 147 -0.57 -1.81 3.33
N PHE A 148 0.14 -1.29 2.32
CA PHE A 148 1.57 -0.95 2.46
C PHE A 148 1.79 0.20 3.45
N ILE A 149 0.94 1.21 3.39
CA ILE A 149 0.97 2.32 4.33
C ILE A 149 0.74 1.85 5.77
N ASP A 150 -0.28 1.02 6.00
CA ASP A 150 -0.59 0.50 7.32
C ASP A 150 0.58 -0.35 7.87
N CYS A 151 1.18 -1.18 7.03
CA CYS A 151 2.37 -1.95 7.41
C CYS A 151 3.60 -1.08 7.70
N LEU A 152 3.82 0.00 6.94
CA LEU A 152 4.88 0.96 7.22
C LEU A 152 4.62 1.72 8.53
N TRP A 153 3.37 2.07 8.81
CA TRP A 153 2.98 2.68 10.08
C TRP A 153 3.19 1.72 11.25
N GLU A 154 2.92 0.43 11.09
CA GLU A 154 3.23 -0.56 12.14
C GLU A 154 4.72 -0.76 12.34
N GLU A 155 5.55 -0.72 11.28
CA GLU A 155 7.00 -0.71 11.44
C GLU A 155 7.47 0.50 12.26
N PHE A 156 6.87 1.68 12.02
CA PHE A 156 7.13 2.86 12.85
C PHE A 156 6.77 2.61 14.32
N ARG A 157 5.57 2.06 14.59
CA ARG A 157 5.11 1.73 15.96
C ARG A 157 5.99 0.68 16.64
N GLU A 158 6.52 -0.30 15.91
CA GLU A 158 7.51 -1.24 16.43
C GLU A 158 8.79 -0.53 16.87
N ARG A 159 9.28 0.44 16.09
CA ARG A 159 10.45 1.26 16.45
C ARG A 159 10.18 2.17 17.65
N GLN A 160 8.96 2.66 17.81
CA GLN A 160 8.54 3.38 19.02
C GLN A 160 8.66 2.47 20.25
N ARG A 161 8.11 1.25 20.19
CA ARG A 161 8.19 0.27 21.28
C ARG A 161 9.64 -0.08 21.63
N ALA A 162 10.50 -0.27 20.61
CA ALA A 162 11.92 -0.51 20.80
C ALA A 162 12.66 0.65 21.51
N ARG A 163 12.08 1.86 21.50
CA ARG A 163 12.59 3.06 22.17
C ARG A 163 11.86 3.36 23.50
N GLY A 164 11.01 2.45 23.98
CA GLY A 164 10.25 2.61 25.22
C GLY A 164 9.04 3.55 25.10
N ILE A 165 8.60 3.87 23.89
CA ILE A 165 7.40 4.69 23.62
C ILE A 165 6.21 3.74 23.44
N ASN A 166 5.07 4.04 24.07
CA ASN A 166 3.83 3.28 23.89
C ASN A 166 2.99 3.90 22.75
N PRO A 167 2.89 3.24 21.57
CA PRO A 167 2.17 3.81 20.43
C PRO A 167 0.68 4.02 20.71
N GLY A 168 0.05 3.14 21.50
CA GLY A 168 -1.37 3.25 21.86
C GLY A 168 -1.70 4.46 22.75
N ARG A 169 -0.69 5.24 23.15
CA ARG A 169 -0.83 6.50 23.91
C ARG A 169 -0.20 7.69 23.20
N ASP A 170 0.30 7.51 21.98
CA ASP A 170 1.01 8.55 21.21
C ASP A 170 0.09 9.17 20.15
N TYR A 171 -1.13 9.50 20.53
CA TYR A 171 -2.04 10.21 19.65
C TYR A 171 -1.64 11.70 19.60
N PRO A 172 -1.53 12.34 18.41
CA PRO A 172 -1.10 13.74 18.31
C PRO A 172 -2.04 14.68 19.05
N ARG A 173 -1.49 15.71 19.72
CA ARG A 173 -2.29 16.75 20.39
C ARG A 173 -2.88 17.75 19.42
N ILE A 174 -2.13 18.07 18.37
CA ILE A 174 -2.59 18.91 17.27
C ILE A 174 -2.99 17.94 16.17
N VAL A 175 -4.29 17.81 15.99
CA VAL A 175 -4.89 17.07 14.89
C VAL A 175 -5.40 18.06 13.84
N GLY A 176 -5.65 17.55 12.62
CA GLY A 176 -6.11 18.36 11.49
C GLY A 176 -7.51 18.94 11.68
N ASP A 177 -8.37 18.77 10.69
CA ASP A 177 -9.73 19.28 10.77
C ASP A 177 -10.57 18.65 11.91
N ASN A 178 -11.81 19.13 12.05
CA ASN A 178 -12.73 18.64 13.08
C ASN A 178 -13.18 17.20 12.87
N GLN A 179 -13.10 16.64 11.67
CA GLN A 179 -13.54 15.27 11.38
C GLN A 179 -12.51 14.24 11.85
N HIS A 180 -11.24 14.63 11.99
CA HIS A 180 -10.15 13.76 12.45
C HIS A 180 -9.82 13.91 13.95
N GLN A 181 -10.73 14.52 14.71
CA GLN A 181 -10.58 14.60 16.16
C GLN A 181 -10.71 13.20 16.78
N PRO A 182 -9.93 12.87 17.83
CA PRO A 182 -9.84 11.52 18.37
C PRO A 182 -11.19 10.91 18.79
N LEU A 183 -12.10 11.76 19.27
CA LEU A 183 -13.40 11.33 19.80
C LEU A 183 -14.54 11.42 18.77
N VAL A 184 -14.23 11.72 17.51
CA VAL A 184 -15.22 11.76 16.43
C VAL A 184 -15.49 10.35 15.93
N PRO A 185 -16.74 10.01 15.58
CA PRO A 185 -17.03 8.72 14.95
C PRO A 185 -16.41 8.62 13.57
N MET A 186 -15.75 7.50 13.27
CA MET A 186 -15.18 7.23 11.94
C MET A 186 -16.23 6.81 10.89
N GLY A 187 -17.52 6.80 11.26
CA GLY A 187 -18.60 6.33 10.38
C GLY A 187 -18.73 4.80 10.27
N LEU A 188 -17.90 4.03 10.99
CA LEU A 188 -17.90 2.57 11.00
C LEU A 188 -18.39 2.02 12.35
N GLY A 189 -19.69 1.76 12.43
CA GLY A 189 -20.32 1.24 13.65
C GLY A 189 -20.19 2.22 14.82
N ARG A 190 -19.55 1.79 15.90
CA ARG A 190 -19.35 2.59 17.13
C ARG A 190 -17.89 3.00 17.35
N LEU A 191 -17.05 2.84 16.33
CA LEU A 191 -15.62 3.14 16.44
C LEU A 191 -15.39 4.65 16.34
N LEU A 192 -14.47 5.14 17.17
CA LEU A 192 -13.96 6.51 17.15
C LEU A 192 -12.60 6.54 16.46
N VAL A 193 -12.21 7.68 15.89
CA VAL A 193 -10.90 7.83 15.22
C VAL A 193 -9.74 7.35 16.11
N ILE A 194 -9.78 7.65 17.42
CA ILE A 194 -8.76 7.18 18.37
C ILE A 194 -8.66 5.66 18.50
N ASP A 195 -9.73 4.91 18.20
CA ASP A 195 -9.69 3.45 18.26
C ASP A 195 -8.74 2.86 17.22
N GLY A 196 -8.48 3.56 16.10
CA GLY A 196 -7.53 3.14 15.08
C GLY A 196 -6.09 2.96 15.60
N ILE A 197 -5.70 3.68 16.65
CA ILE A 197 -4.37 3.55 17.27
C ILE A 197 -4.24 2.32 18.17
N ASN A 198 -5.33 1.57 18.40
CA ASN A 198 -5.31 0.46 19.33
C ASN A 198 -4.38 -0.68 18.85
N ASP A 199 -3.67 -1.31 19.79
CA ASP A 199 -2.79 -2.45 19.53
C ASP A 199 -3.56 -3.73 19.12
N ILE A 200 -4.89 -3.78 19.30
CA ILE A 200 -5.69 -4.98 18.98
C ILE A 200 -5.54 -5.42 17.53
N PHE A 201 -5.41 -4.47 16.61
CA PHE A 201 -5.29 -4.74 15.18
C PHE A 201 -4.10 -5.64 14.87
N THR A 202 -2.89 -5.26 15.30
CA THR A 202 -1.69 -6.06 15.03
C THR A 202 -1.40 -7.16 16.03
N ARG A 203 -2.08 -7.17 17.19
CA ARG A 203 -1.97 -8.28 18.15
C ARG A 203 -2.94 -9.43 17.88
N ARG A 204 -4.09 -9.16 17.28
CA ARG A 204 -5.19 -10.14 17.19
C ARG A 204 -5.88 -10.23 15.83
N ILE A 205 -5.79 -9.21 14.96
CA ILE A 205 -6.58 -9.17 13.72
C ILE A 205 -5.73 -9.55 12.52
N TYR A 206 -4.58 -8.89 12.32
CA TYR A 206 -3.69 -9.17 11.21
C TYR A 206 -2.22 -9.00 11.61
N LYS A 207 -1.32 -9.40 10.70
CA LYS A 207 0.11 -9.19 10.82
C LYS A 207 0.68 -8.88 9.44
N CYS A 208 1.53 -7.86 9.37
CA CYS A 208 2.27 -7.54 8.17
C CYS A 208 3.47 -8.47 7.97
N GLU A 209 3.63 -8.99 6.76
CA GLU A 209 4.86 -9.62 6.32
C GLU A 209 6.00 -8.59 6.23
N LYS A 210 7.24 -9.04 6.49
CA LYS A 210 8.41 -8.17 6.35
C LYS A 210 8.64 -7.83 4.88
N ARG A 211 9.10 -6.60 4.63
CA ARG A 211 9.51 -6.14 3.31
C ARG A 211 10.53 -7.10 2.67
N PRO A 212 10.43 -7.38 1.36
CA PRO A 212 11.35 -8.30 0.68
C PRO A 212 12.80 -7.85 0.76
N THR A 213 13.70 -8.79 1.03
CA THR A 213 15.16 -8.57 1.02
C THR A 213 15.83 -9.57 0.09
N CYS A 214 17.01 -9.22 -0.42
CA CYS A 214 17.82 -10.12 -1.22
C CYS A 214 18.09 -11.43 -0.46
N VAL A 215 17.77 -12.57 -1.09
CA VAL A 215 18.02 -13.89 -0.53
C VAL A 215 19.43 -14.34 -0.94
N GLN A 216 20.28 -14.66 0.04
CA GLN A 216 21.63 -15.14 -0.23
C GLN A 216 21.59 -16.44 -1.04
N GLY A 217 22.49 -16.56 -2.03
CA GLY A 217 22.57 -17.73 -2.89
C GLY A 217 21.51 -17.81 -4.00
N THR A 218 20.62 -16.82 -4.12
CA THR A 218 19.66 -16.74 -5.23
C THR A 218 19.70 -15.37 -5.91
N ASN A 219 19.03 -15.23 -7.06
CA ASN A 219 18.90 -13.95 -7.76
C ASN A 219 17.57 -13.23 -7.48
N HIS A 220 16.81 -13.69 -6.48
CA HIS A 220 15.47 -13.20 -6.19
C HIS A 220 15.29 -12.73 -4.75
N CYS A 221 14.20 -12.02 -4.47
CA CYS A 221 13.88 -11.52 -3.13
C CYS A 221 12.79 -12.32 -2.40
N GLY A 222 12.81 -13.64 -2.60
CA GLY A 222 11.78 -14.59 -2.16
C GLY A 222 10.64 -14.76 -3.17
N SER A 223 10.63 -13.91 -4.21
CA SER A 223 9.62 -13.83 -5.25
C SER A 223 10.20 -14.15 -6.59
N GLN A 224 9.50 -14.92 -7.42
CA GLN A 224 9.86 -15.01 -8.85
C GLN A 224 9.69 -13.68 -9.61
N TYR A 225 9.01 -12.69 -9.02
CA TYR A 225 8.73 -11.39 -9.64
C TYR A 225 9.60 -10.24 -9.09
N LEU A 226 10.49 -10.54 -8.14
CA LEU A 226 11.47 -9.58 -7.62
C LEU A 226 12.87 -10.17 -7.78
N ARG A 227 13.76 -9.40 -8.39
CA ARG A 227 15.18 -9.72 -8.50
C ARG A 227 15.98 -8.95 -7.44
N CYS A 228 17.09 -9.53 -7.01
CA CYS A 228 18.06 -8.80 -6.20
C CYS A 228 18.96 -7.94 -7.09
N ASN A 229 19.16 -6.68 -6.72
CA ASN A 229 20.29 -5.89 -7.16
C ASN A 229 21.43 -6.03 -6.15
N TRP A 230 22.43 -6.84 -6.47
CA TRP A 230 23.53 -7.14 -5.55
C TRP A 230 24.48 -5.96 -5.30
N SER A 231 24.55 -4.97 -6.19
CA SER A 231 25.39 -3.78 -5.95
C SER A 231 24.83 -2.89 -4.85
N THR A 232 23.50 -2.76 -4.77
CA THR A 232 22.82 -1.96 -3.74
C THR A 232 22.20 -2.80 -2.61
N ARG A 233 22.18 -4.13 -2.76
CA ARG A 233 21.45 -5.10 -1.91
C ARG A 233 19.95 -4.78 -1.78
N GLN A 234 19.37 -4.17 -2.82
CA GLN A 234 17.95 -3.84 -2.86
C GLN A 234 17.19 -4.76 -3.80
N CYS A 235 15.93 -5.01 -3.46
CA CYS A 235 15.01 -5.73 -4.33
C CYS A 235 14.45 -4.81 -5.39
N LEU A 236 14.34 -5.33 -6.62
CA LEU A 236 13.76 -4.64 -7.75
C LEU A 236 12.67 -5.52 -8.36
N PRO A 237 11.50 -4.94 -8.72
CA PRO A 237 10.53 -5.69 -9.49
C PRO A 237 11.09 -6.02 -10.87
N LEU A 238 10.60 -7.11 -11.45
CA LEU A 238 10.80 -7.37 -12.86
C LEU A 238 10.16 -6.26 -13.69
N ILE A 239 10.72 -5.98 -14.86
CA ILE A 239 10.17 -5.01 -15.80
C ILE A 239 9.40 -5.74 -16.91
N MET A 240 8.34 -5.12 -17.42
CA MET A 240 7.63 -5.59 -18.59
C MET A 240 8.53 -5.50 -19.82
N GLY A 241 9.13 -6.62 -20.23
CA GLY A 241 9.83 -6.70 -21.51
C GLY A 241 8.86 -6.59 -22.69
N ARG A 242 9.34 -6.13 -23.86
CA ARG A 242 8.57 -6.05 -25.12
C ARG A 242 8.03 -7.40 -25.65
N SER A 243 8.18 -8.50 -24.92
CA SER A 243 7.95 -9.86 -25.39
C SER A 243 7.38 -10.81 -24.33
N VAL A 244 6.60 -10.31 -23.36
CA VAL A 244 5.66 -11.19 -22.65
C VAL A 244 4.37 -11.23 -23.45
N ALA A 245 4.37 -12.02 -24.53
CA ALA A 245 3.13 -12.45 -25.15
C ALA A 245 2.31 -13.17 -24.06
N PRO A 246 1.01 -12.87 -23.89
CA PRO A 246 0.20 -13.57 -22.93
C PRO A 246 0.11 -15.03 -23.38
N GLN A 247 0.86 -15.92 -22.72
CA GLN A 247 0.46 -17.32 -22.75
C GLN A 247 -0.98 -17.34 -22.23
N ARG A 248 -1.90 -17.92 -23.03
CA ARG A 248 -3.27 -18.22 -22.61
C ARG A 248 -3.20 -19.24 -21.47
N THR A 249 -2.84 -18.79 -20.29
CA THR A 249 -2.97 -19.54 -19.05
C THR A 249 -4.15 -18.95 -18.31
N ALA A 250 -5.00 -19.84 -17.83
CA ALA A 250 -6.20 -19.55 -17.06
C ALA A 250 -5.95 -18.52 -15.94
N ARG A 251 -7.06 -17.91 -15.46
CA ARG A 251 -7.14 -16.95 -14.34
C ARG A 251 -5.90 -17.00 -13.42
N PRO A 252 -5.22 -15.86 -13.16
CA PRO A 252 -3.98 -15.87 -12.38
C PRO A 252 -4.13 -16.66 -11.07
N GLN A 253 -3.21 -17.61 -10.84
CA GLN A 253 -3.26 -18.53 -9.69
C GLN A 253 -3.35 -17.83 -8.34
N TRP A 254 -2.98 -16.55 -8.24
CA TRP A 254 -3.14 -15.77 -7.02
C TRP A 254 -4.60 -15.56 -6.57
N TRP A 255 -5.57 -15.75 -7.48
CA TRP A 255 -7.00 -15.79 -7.16
C TRP A 255 -7.54 -17.20 -6.87
N GLN A 256 -6.78 -18.25 -7.17
CA GLN A 256 -7.24 -19.64 -7.09
C GLN A 256 -6.47 -20.41 -6.03
N ARG A 257 -6.99 -20.34 -4.79
CA ARG A 257 -6.73 -21.24 -3.65
C ARG A 257 -5.26 -21.42 -3.23
N ASN A 258 -5.09 -21.34 -1.91
CA ASN A 258 -3.89 -21.66 -1.14
C ASN A 258 -2.78 -20.62 -1.25
N GLY A 259 -2.59 -19.84 -0.18
CA GLY A 259 -1.40 -19.93 0.68
C GLY A 259 -0.01 -19.66 0.09
N MET A 260 0.19 -19.58 -1.22
CA MET A 260 1.49 -19.36 -1.84
C MET A 260 1.85 -17.87 -1.83
N ALA A 261 3.09 -17.58 -1.42
CA ALA A 261 3.63 -16.24 -1.29
C ALA A 261 3.71 -15.55 -2.66
N ASN A 262 2.87 -14.54 -2.90
CA ASN A 262 2.77 -13.84 -4.20
C ASN A 262 3.55 -12.52 -4.17
N GLN A 263 4.87 -12.64 -4.09
CA GLN A 263 5.75 -11.57 -3.64
C GLN A 263 6.10 -10.50 -4.71
N VAL A 264 5.14 -9.91 -5.42
CA VAL A 264 5.27 -8.46 -5.74
C VAL A 264 4.64 -7.66 -4.61
N PHE A 265 3.63 -8.25 -4.01
CA PHE A 265 2.96 -7.74 -2.84
C PHE A 265 3.25 -8.66 -1.65
N GLY A 266 3.50 -8.12 -0.46
CA GLY A 266 3.60 -8.97 0.73
C GLY A 266 2.23 -9.26 1.34
N LYS A 267 2.16 -10.21 2.28
CA LYS A 267 0.93 -10.57 2.99
C LYS A 267 0.67 -9.76 4.25
#